data_AF-C5LLM6-F1
#
_entry.id   AF-C5LLM6-F1
#
_cell.length_a   1.000
_cell.length_b   1.000
_cell.length_c   1.000
_cell.angle_alpha   90.00
_cell.angle_beta   90.00
_cell.angle_gamma   90.00
#
_symmetry.space_group_name_H-M   'P 1'
#
loop_
_entity.id
_entity.type
_entity.pdbx_description
1 polymer ?
#
loop_
_entity_poly.entity_id
_entity_poly.type
_entity_poly.pdbx_seq_one_letter_code
_entity_poly.pdbx_strand_id
1 'polypeptide(L)' 'RLKSSTVLIFGLSAINVEVAKNILLAGANITLVDDRVVTEEVRTWNFLIPKGRSIFP' A
#
# COMPACT_ATOMS: atom_id res chain seq x y z
N ARG A 1 -20.71 -7.96 6.28
CA ARG A 1 -20.27 -6.87 7.19
C ARG A 1 -19.00 -6.20 6.70
N LEU A 2 -17.91 -6.94 6.42
CA LEU A 2 -16.67 -6.32 5.95
C LEU A 2 -16.79 -5.68 4.55
N LYS A 3 -17.48 -6.32 3.60
CA LYS A 3 -17.70 -5.76 2.23
C LYS A 3 -18.47 -4.43 2.19
N SER A 4 -19.26 -4.14 3.22
CA SER A 4 -20.01 -2.89 3.35
C SER A 4 -19.25 -1.84 4.20
N SER A 5 -18.09 -2.20 4.74
CA SER A 5 -17.25 -1.28 5.51
C SER A 5 -16.32 -0.49 4.59
N THR A 6 -16.04 0.75 4.97
CA THR A 6 -14.94 1.54 4.42
C THR A 6 -13.86 1.64 5.48
N VAL A 7 -12.64 1.24 5.16
CA VAL A 7 -11.52 1.17 6.11
C VAL A 7 -10.48 2.22 5.74
N LEU A 8 -10.14 3.09 6.70
CA LEU A 8 -9.02 4.01 6.58
C LEU A 8 -7.75 3.34 7.12
N ILE A 9 -6.68 3.36 6.33
CA ILE A 9 -5.34 2.93 6.76
C ILE A 9 -4.42 4.15 6.70
N PHE A 10 -3.89 4.54 7.86
CA PHE A 10 -2.95 5.65 8.01
C PHE A 10 -1.52 5.11 8.09
N GLY A 11 -0.65 5.59 7.21
CA GLY A 11 0.70 5.10 6.98
C GLY A 11 0.75 3.85 6.09
N LEU A 12 1.66 3.83 5.13
CA LEU A 12 1.93 2.74 4.19
C LEU A 12 3.33 2.14 4.40
N SER A 13 3.56 1.63 5.61
CA SER A 13 4.65 0.68 5.84
C SER A 13 4.42 -0.61 5.04
N ALA A 14 5.46 -1.43 4.87
CA ALA A 14 5.34 -2.72 4.19
C ALA A 14 4.20 -3.59 4.74
N ILE A 15 4.03 -3.60 6.07
CA ILE A 15 2.96 -4.36 6.72
C ILE A 15 1.57 -3.77 6.44
N ASN A 16 1.41 -2.44 6.51
CA ASN A 16 0.12 -1.80 6.29
C ASN A 16 -0.37 -2.02 4.85
N VAL A 17 0.56 -2.11 3.91
CA VAL A 17 0.29 -2.37 2.50
C VAL A 17 -0.15 -3.83 2.27
N GLU A 18 0.46 -4.79 2.96
CA GLU A 18 0.00 -6.20 2.94
C GLU A 18 -1.39 -6.35 3.55
N VAL A 19 -1.67 -5.64 4.65
CA VAL A 19 -3.00 -5.60 5.26
C VAL A 19 -4.02 -4.98 4.30
N ALA A 20 -3.68 -3.84 3.69
CA ALA A 20 -4.52 -3.16 2.70
C ALA A 20 -4.90 -4.09 1.53
N LYS A 21 -3.91 -4.81 0.99
CA LYS A 21 -4.13 -5.81 -0.07
C LYS A 21 -5.13 -6.88 0.36
N ASN A 22 -4.96 -7.46 1.54
CA ASN A 22 -5.85 -8.52 2.03
C ASN A 22 -7.27 -8.00 2.30
N ILE A 23 -7.43 -6.79 2.83
CA ILE A 23 -8.73 -6.17 3.06
C ILE A 23 -9.44 -5.86 1.73
N LEU A 24 -8.70 -5.32 0.76
CA LEU A 24 -9.24 -5.06 -0.58
C LEU A 24 -9.67 -6.36 -1.27
N LEU A 25 -8.84 -7.42 -1.20
CA LEU A 25 -9.16 -8.75 -1.74
C LEU A 25 -10.36 -9.40 -1.03
N ALA A 26 -10.58 -9.11 0.26
CA ALA A 26 -11.77 -9.53 0.99
C ALA A 26 -13.06 -8.79 0.55
N GLY A 27 -12.92 -7.78 -0.31
CA GLY A 27 -14.03 -7.06 -0.96
C GLY A 27 -14.52 -5.86 -0.18
N ALA A 28 -13.70 -5.29 0.71
CA ALA A 28 -14.00 -4.04 1.40
C ALA A 28 -13.36 -2.84 0.70
N ASN A 29 -13.97 -1.67 0.85
CA ASN A 29 -13.38 -0.42 0.38
C ASN A 29 -12.29 0.05 1.34
N ILE A 30 -11.20 0.58 0.78
CA ILE A 30 -10.08 1.12 1.54
C ILE A 30 -9.81 2.57 1.14
N THR A 31 -9.39 3.37 2.10
CA THR A 31 -8.76 4.68 1.88
C THR A 31 -7.37 4.63 2.50
N LEU A 32 -6.37 4.99 1.71
CA LEU A 32 -4.97 4.96 2.11
C LEU A 32 -4.46 6.41 2.26
N VAL A 33 -3.84 6.73 3.40
CA VAL A 33 -3.25 8.05 3.65
C VAL A 33 -1.84 7.85 4.18
N ASP A 34 -0.86 8.42 3.52
CA ASP A 34 0.53 8.49 3.99
C ASP A 34 1.16 9.78 3.45
N ASP A 35 1.71 10.60 4.33
CA ASP A 35 2.36 11.87 4.04
C ASP A 35 3.90 11.77 4.04
N ARG A 36 4.44 10.58 4.33
CA ARG A 36 5.89 10.37 4.41
C ARG A 36 6.51 10.28 3.03
N VAL A 37 7.72 10.81 2.92
CA VAL A 37 8.54 10.70 1.71
C VAL A 37 9.00 9.26 1.51
N VAL A 38 8.89 8.75 0.28
CA VAL A 38 9.36 7.42 -0.09
C VAL A 38 10.88 7.35 0.01
N THR A 39 11.38 6.46 0.86
CA THR A 39 12.81 6.08 0.91
C THR A 39 13.05 4.83 0.06
N GLU A 40 14.32 4.55 -0.25
CA GLU A 40 14.67 3.33 -0.98
C GLU A 40 14.36 2.06 -0.19
N GLU A 41 14.53 2.07 1.15
CA GLU A 41 14.11 0.96 2.00
C GLU A 41 12.59 0.71 1.87
N VAL A 42 11.77 1.77 1.94
CA VAL A 42 10.33 1.64 1.76
C VAL A 42 10.00 1.13 0.36
N ARG A 43 10.68 1.60 -0.69
CA ARG A 43 10.50 1.10 -2.07
C ARG A 43 10.85 -0.39 -2.21
N THR A 44 11.86 -0.87 -1.50
CA THR A 44 12.23 -2.30 -1.54
C THR A 44 11.10 -3.20 -1.07
N TRP A 45 10.41 -2.80 0.00
CA TRP A 45 9.42 -3.63 0.71
C TRP A 45 7.96 -3.31 0.39
N ASN A 46 7.68 -2.14 -0.18
CA ASN A 46 6.33 -1.70 -0.50
C ASN A 46 6.04 -1.94 -1.99
N PHE A 47 5.27 -2.98 -2.30
CA PHE A 47 4.94 -3.35 -3.68
C PHE A 47 4.00 -2.36 -4.39
N LEU A 48 3.38 -1.41 -3.69
CA LEU A 48 2.61 -0.34 -4.31
C LEU A 48 3.51 0.75 -4.92
N ILE A 49 4.77 0.80 -4.50
CA ILE A 49 5.74 1.77 -5.01
C ILE A 49 6.47 1.13 -6.19
N PRO A 50 6.42 1.75 -7.39
CA PRO A 50 7.18 1.25 -8.52
C PRO A 50 8.67 1.16 -8.19
N LYS A 51 9.25 -0.02 -8.42
CA LYS A 51 10.71 -0.17 -8.47
C LYS A 51 11.17 0.56 -9.72
N GLY A 52 12.17 1.44 -9.60
CA GLY A 52 12.60 2.31 -10.69
C GLY A 52 12.80 1.53 -11.99
N ARG A 53 12.34 2.07 -13.12
CA ARG A 53 12.70 1.52 -14.44
C ARG A 53 14.21 1.52 -14.53
N SER A 54 14.81 0.35 -14.75
CA SER A 54 16.14 0.26 -15.33
C SER A 54 16.09 0.97 -16.68
N ILE A 55 16.53 2.22 -16.73
CA ILE A 55 16.87 2.93 -17.96
C ILE A 55 18.23 2.43 -18.44
N PHE A 56 18.28 1.18 -18.88
CA PHE A 56 19.34 0.72 -19.78
C PHE A 56 18.68 0.41 -21.12
N PRO A 57 19.28 0.87 -22.25
CA PRO A 57 18.68 0.81 -23.58
C PRO A 57 18.41 -0.61 -24.07
#